data_AF-A0A7K3HAL3-F1
#
_entry.id   AF-A0A7K3HAL3-F1
#
_cell.length_a   1.000
_cell.length_b   1.000
_cell.length_c   1.000
_cell.angle_alpha   90.00
_cell.angle_beta   90.00
_cell.angle_gamma   90.00
#
_symmetry.space_group_name_H-M   'P 1'
#
loop_
_entity.id
_entity.type
_entity.pdbx_description
1 polymer ?
#
loop_
_entity_poly.entity_id
_entity_poly.type
_entity_poly.pdbx_seq_one_letter_code
_entity_poly.pdbx_strand_id
1 'polypeptide(L)'
;GAGPLLAAVAGVAVPAALTRGLHLDGLADTADGLGSGRPAGEALRIMKQPDVGPFGVVTLVLVLFAQTAALAELYADGWAAGAVALAVTAAAARCAL
;
A
#
# COMPACT_ATOMS: atom_id res chain seq x y z
N GLY A 1 25.17 -1.98 -3.93
CA GLY A 1 23.94 -1.31 -3.45
C GLY A 1 23.48 -1.95 -2.16
N ALA A 2 22.49 -1.37 -1.49
CA ALA A 2 21.77 -2.05 -0.41
C ALA A 2 21.25 -3.43 -0.85
N GLY A 3 21.03 -4.37 0.08
CA GLY A 3 20.45 -5.68 -0.26
C GLY A 3 19.05 -5.56 -0.88
N PRO A 4 18.61 -6.49 -1.75
CA PRO A 4 17.32 -6.43 -2.46
C PRO A 4 16.12 -6.16 -1.55
N LEU A 5 16.08 -6.82 -0.38
CA LEU A 5 15.03 -6.62 0.61
C LEU A 5 15.00 -5.18 1.16
N LEU A 6 16.18 -4.60 1.46
CA LEU A 6 16.25 -3.23 1.97
C LEU A 6 15.80 -2.23 0.90
N ALA A 7 16.17 -2.47 -0.37
CA ALA A 7 15.73 -1.66 -1.50
C ALA A 7 14.20 -1.76 -1.71
N ALA A 8 13.63 -2.96 -1.56
CA ALA A 8 12.19 -3.17 -1.63
C ALA A 8 11.43 -2.45 -0.53
N VAL A 9 11.87 -2.58 0.73
CA VAL A 9 11.27 -1.88 1.88
C VAL A 9 11.34 -0.37 1.67
N ALA A 10 12.49 0.17 1.25
CA ALA A 10 12.62 1.59 0.94
C ALA A 10 11.68 2.01 -0.21
N GLY A 11 11.54 1.17 -1.24
CA GLY A 11 10.64 1.39 -2.37
C GLY A 11 9.17 1.52 -1.97
N VAL A 12 8.72 0.79 -0.94
CA VAL A 12 7.36 0.91 -0.40
C VAL A 12 7.25 2.06 0.62
N ALA A 13 8.25 2.24 1.48
CA ALA A 13 8.23 3.22 2.57
C ALA A 13 8.31 4.67 2.10
N VAL A 14 9.12 4.96 1.07
CA VAL A 14 9.29 6.32 0.54
C VAL A 14 7.97 6.93 0.03
N PRO A 15 7.19 6.29 -0.86
CA PRO A 15 5.92 6.85 -1.30
C PRO A 15 4.90 6.95 -0.16
N ALA A 16 4.88 6.00 0.77
CA ALA A 16 4.04 6.09 1.97
C ALA A 16 4.39 7.35 2.79
N ALA A 17 5.67 7.63 3.04
CA ALA A 17 6.11 8.82 3.75
C ALA A 17 5.85 10.12 2.98
N LEU A 18 6.10 10.15 1.67
CA LEU A 18 5.87 11.31 0.81
C LEU A 18 4.39 11.69 0.74
N THR A 19 3.50 10.71 0.89
CA THR A 19 2.05 10.93 0.92
C THR A 19 1.52 11.08 2.34
N ARG A 20 2.40 11.10 3.36
CA ARG A 20 2.03 11.11 4.79
C ARG A 20 1.07 9.98 5.17
N GLY A 21 1.14 8.86 4.47
CA GLY A 21 0.27 7.71 4.67
C GLY A 21 -1.11 7.81 4.01
N LEU A 22 -1.46 8.90 3.31
CA LEU A 22 -2.83 9.12 2.78
C LEU A 22 -3.37 7.97 1.92
N HIS A 23 -2.53 7.32 1.11
CA HIS A 23 -2.98 6.17 0.30
C HIS A 23 -3.22 4.92 1.15
N LEU A 24 -2.39 4.72 2.18
CA LEU A 24 -2.53 3.57 3.07
C LEU A 24 -3.74 3.77 3.98
N ASP A 25 -3.98 5.01 4.43
CA ASP A 25 -5.16 5.41 5.19
C ASP A 25 -6.45 5.16 4.38
N GLY A 26 -6.53 5.72 3.16
CA GLY A 26 -7.68 5.50 2.29
C GLY A 26 -7.90 4.03 1.90
N LEU A 27 -6.83 3.25 1.76
CA LEU A 27 -6.93 1.80 1.55
C LEU A 27 -7.51 1.09 2.78
N ALA A 28 -7.06 1.45 3.98
CA ALA A 28 -7.55 0.88 5.23
C ALA A 28 -9.02 1.25 5.47
N ASP A 29 -9.38 2.53 5.32
CA ASP A 29 -10.75 3.03 5.42
C ASP A 29 -11.67 2.30 4.44
N THR A 30 -11.24 2.17 3.18
CA THR A 30 -12.01 1.48 2.15
C THR A 30 -12.22 0.02 2.52
N ALA A 31 -11.18 -0.66 3.02
CA ALA A 31 -11.28 -2.04 3.46
C ALA A 31 -12.19 -2.21 4.67
N ASP A 32 -12.15 -1.31 5.65
CA ASP A 32 -13.03 -1.35 6.82
C ASP A 32 -14.47 -1.03 6.47
N GLY A 33 -14.71 -0.02 5.63
CA GLY A 33 -16.04 0.33 5.17
C GLY A 33 -16.69 -0.79 4.36
N LEU A 34 -15.98 -1.33 3.35
CA LEU A 34 -16.49 -2.42 2.51
C LEU A 34 -16.56 -3.76 3.27
N GLY A 35 -15.56 -4.05 4.11
CA GLY A 35 -15.49 -5.27 4.91
C GLY A 35 -16.54 -5.34 6.03
N SER A 36 -17.08 -4.19 6.46
CA SER A 36 -18.13 -4.13 7.47
C SER A 36 -19.45 -4.81 7.08
N GLY A 37 -19.70 -5.01 5.77
CA GLY A 37 -20.95 -5.56 5.25
C GLY A 37 -22.19 -4.70 5.52
N ARG A 38 -22.00 -3.43 5.92
CA ARG A 38 -23.08 -2.50 6.23
C ARG A 38 -23.66 -1.83 4.98
N PRO A 39 -24.90 -1.30 5.04
CA PRO A 39 -25.43 -0.47 3.97
C PRO A 39 -24.52 0.72 3.68
N ALA A 40 -24.54 1.22 2.44
CA ALA A 40 -23.59 2.24 1.94
C ALA A 40 -23.43 3.46 2.87
N GLY A 41 -24.52 3.98 3.45
CA GLY A 41 -24.46 5.14 4.34
C GLY A 41 -23.69 4.86 5.65
N GLU A 42 -23.80 3.65 6.18
CA GLU A 42 -23.08 3.24 7.39
C GLU A 42 -21.63 2.84 7.09
N ALA A 43 -21.37 2.19 5.95
CA ALA A 43 -20.02 1.94 5.46
C ALA A 43 -19.23 3.25 5.24
N LEU A 44 -19.86 4.26 4.63
CA LEU A 44 -19.28 5.61 4.47
C LEU A 44 -19.06 6.32 5.81
N ARG A 45 -19.86 6.00 6.84
CA ARG A 45 -19.65 6.53 8.19
C ARG A 45 -18.43 5.88 8.83
N ILE A 46 -18.24 4.57 8.64
CA ILE A 46 -17.07 3.81 9.11
C ILE A 46 -15.79 4.35 8.47
N MET A 47 -15.77 4.56 7.14
CA MET A 47 -14.63 5.14 6.41
C MET A 47 -14.23 6.56 6.86
N LYS A 48 -15.06 7.25 7.65
CA LYS A 48 -14.77 8.60 8.17
C LYS A 48 -14.37 8.59 9.64
N GLN A 49 -14.36 7.42 10.28
CA GLN A 49 -13.91 7.30 11.65
C GLN A 49 -12.38 7.39 11.67
N PRO A 50 -11.79 7.99 12.71
CA PRO A 50 -10.34 8.10 12.82
C PRO A 50 -9.64 6.79 13.20
N ASP A 51 -10.40 5.77 13.59
CA ASP A 51 -9.87 4.49 14.06
C ASP A 51 -9.77 3.49 12.89
N VAL A 52 -8.64 2.79 12.80
CA VAL A 52 -8.49 1.68 11.86
C VAL A 52 -9.14 0.42 12.40
N GLY A 53 -9.95 -0.23 11.57
CA GLY A 53 -10.61 -1.49 11.90
C GLY A 53 -9.77 -2.73 11.54
N PRO A 54 -10.26 -3.92 11.91
CA PRO A 54 -9.55 -5.17 11.64
C PRO A 54 -9.33 -5.46 10.15
N PHE A 55 -10.28 -5.08 9.29
CA PHE A 55 -10.15 -5.33 7.85
C PHE A 55 -9.11 -4.40 7.22
N GLY A 56 -9.05 -3.15 7.66
CA GLY A 56 -8.02 -2.19 7.28
C GLY A 56 -6.63 -2.71 7.66
N VAL A 57 -6.44 -3.14 8.91
CA VAL A 57 -5.15 -3.71 9.37
C VAL A 57 -4.74 -4.93 8.56
N VAL A 58 -5.62 -5.92 8.39
CA VAL A 58 -5.31 -7.14 7.61
C VAL A 58 -4.96 -6.78 6.17
N THR A 59 -5.71 -5.87 5.55
CA THR A 59 -5.47 -5.43 4.17
C THR A 59 -4.11 -4.75 4.05
N LEU A 60 -3.77 -3.83 4.95
CA LEU A 60 -2.47 -3.16 4.95
C LEU A 60 -1.31 -4.14 5.09
N VAL A 61 -1.41 -5.10 6.01
CA VAL A 61 -0.35 -6.11 6.22
C VAL A 61 -0.16 -6.93 4.94
N LEU A 62 -1.24 -7.46 4.36
CA LEU A 62 -1.15 -8.29 3.16
C LEU A 62 -0.62 -7.52 1.95
N VAL A 63 -1.07 -6.28 1.76
CA VAL A 63 -0.64 -5.44 0.63
C VAL A 63 0.81 -5.03 0.76
N LEU A 64 1.25 -4.54 1.93
CA LEU A 64 2.63 -4.13 2.15
C LEU A 64 3.59 -5.31 2.05
N PHE A 65 3.20 -6.50 2.54
CA PHE A 65 4.00 -7.71 2.34
C PHE A 65 4.06 -8.14 0.89
N ALA A 66 2.94 -8.16 0.16
CA ALA A 66 2.93 -8.53 -1.24
C ALA A 66 3.80 -7.57 -2.08
N GLN A 67 3.70 -6.26 -1.84
CA GLN A 67 4.53 -5.26 -2.52
C GLN A 67 6.02 -5.43 -2.21
N THR A 68 6.35 -5.62 -0.94
CA THR A 68 7.75 -5.78 -0.52
C THR A 68 8.35 -7.08 -1.08
N ALA A 69 7.61 -8.19 -1.03
CA ALA A 69 8.06 -9.47 -1.56
C ALA A 69 8.27 -9.40 -3.08
N ALA A 70 7.29 -8.84 -3.82
CA ALA A 70 7.40 -8.69 -5.26
C ALA A 70 8.59 -7.80 -5.66
N LEU A 71 8.79 -6.66 -4.99
CA LEU A 71 9.94 -5.79 -5.25
C LEU A 71 11.27 -6.46 -4.89
N ALA A 72 11.33 -7.24 -3.81
CA ALA A 72 12.55 -7.93 -3.40
C ALA A 72 12.98 -8.96 -4.45
N GLU A 73 12.04 -9.75 -4.99
CA GLU A 73 12.29 -10.69 -6.09
C GLU A 73 12.77 -9.96 -7.35
N LEU A 74 12.12 -8.85 -7.71
CA LEU A 74 12.52 -8.06 -8.88
C LEU A 74 13.91 -7.42 -8.74
N TYR A 75 14.27 -6.93 -7.55
CA TYR A 75 15.62 -6.43 -7.28
C TYR A 75 16.67 -7.55 -7.23
N ALA A 76 16.27 -8.77 -6.82
CA ALA A 76 17.15 -9.94 -6.84
C ALA A 76 17.43 -10.42 -8.27
N ASP A 77 16.43 -10.37 -9.16
CA ASP A 77 16.58 -10.69 -10.58
C ASP A 77 17.39 -9.61 -11.33
N GLY A 78 17.18 -8.33 -10.99
CA GLY A 78 18.06 -7.26 -11.48
C GLY A 78 17.63 -5.86 -11.05
N TRP A 79 18.62 -5.00 -10.80
CA TRP A 79 18.38 -3.61 -10.37
C TRP A 79 17.54 -2.78 -11.33
N ALA A 80 17.67 -3.02 -12.64
CA ALA A 80 16.85 -2.35 -13.65
C ALA A 80 15.37 -2.78 -13.56
N ALA A 81 15.10 -4.07 -13.37
CA ALA A 81 13.74 -4.59 -13.23
C ALA A 81 13.07 -4.05 -11.96
N GLY A 82 13.78 -4.06 -10.82
CA GLY A 82 13.31 -3.47 -9.58
C GLY A 82 13.01 -1.97 -9.70
N ALA A 83 13.89 -1.21 -10.37
CA ALA A 83 13.69 0.23 -10.58
C ALA A 83 12.50 0.55 -11.50
N VAL A 84 12.32 -0.21 -12.59
CA VAL A 84 11.18 -0.06 -13.50
C VAL A 84 9.88 -0.36 -12.78
N ALA A 85 9.81 -1.44 -12.01
CA ALA A 85 8.62 -1.79 -11.24
C ALA A 85 8.27 -0.71 -10.20
N LEU A 86 9.26 -0.15 -9.51
CA LEU A 86 9.05 0.98 -8.61
C LEU A 86 8.53 2.23 -9.34
N ALA A 87 9.07 2.54 -10.53
CA ALA A 87 8.59 3.66 -11.33
C ALA A 87 7.15 3.47 -11.82
N VAL A 88 6.80 2.26 -12.28
CA VAL A 88 5.44 1.93 -12.74
C VAL A 88 4.43 2.02 -11.60
N THR A 89 4.75 1.44 -10.44
CA THR A 89 3.87 1.50 -9.25
C THR A 89 3.71 2.93 -8.75
N ALA A 90 4.77 3.73 -8.72
CA ALA A 90 4.69 5.15 -8.38
C ALA A 90 3.84 5.95 -9.38
N ALA A 91 3.95 5.69 -10.69
CA ALA A 91 3.13 6.33 -11.70
C ALA A 91 1.65 5.94 -11.58
N ALA A 92 1.36 4.64 -11.40
CA ALA A 92 0.00 4.14 -11.21
C ALA A 92 -0.67 4.75 -9.96
N ALA A 93 0.07 4.87 -8.85
CA ALA A 93 -0.42 5.51 -7.64
C ALA A 93 -0.76 7.00 -7.85
N ARG A 94 -0.04 7.71 -8.74
CA ARG A 94 -0.33 9.11 -9.08
C ARG A 94 -1.55 9.28 -9.99
N CYS A 95 -1.90 8.28 -10.78
CA CYS A 95 -3.10 8.30 -11.63
C CYS A 95 -4.38 7.88 -10.90
N ALA A 96 -4.24 7.30 -9.70
CA ALA A 96 -5.37 6.90 -8.85
C ALA A 96 -5.81 8.01 -7.86
N LEU A 97 -5.04 9.11 -7.78
CA LEU A 97 -5.38 10.35 -7.08
C LEU A 97 -6.09 11.33 -8.02
#